data_AF-A0AAD7HPR0-F1
#
_entry.id   AF-A0AAD7HPR0-F1
#
_cell.length_a   1.000
_cell.length_b   1.000
_cell.length_c   1.000
_cell.angle_alpha   90.00
_cell.angle_beta   90.00
_cell.angle_gamma   90.00
#
_symmetry.space_group_name_H-M   'P 1'
#
loop_
_entity.id
_entity.type
_entity.pdbx_description
1 polymer ?
#
loop_
_entity_poly.entity_id
_entity_poly.type
_entity_poly.pdbx_seq_one_letter_code
_entity_poly.pdbx_strand_id
1 'polypeptide(L)'
;MTRESAVAARSIETRRRHTLTGWRVKHNNDPLSKLEIGSIHASVKDARRDLEQIDRDLDRAKKAVATLSKERNATNRFIAKELALLSPIRGLPREMLAEIFVHHARMFAGHDGYIQASLKVSQVSQGWRNVAHSTAILWARFPL
;
A
#
# COMPACT_ATOMS: atom_id res chain seq x y z
N MET A 1 -3.86 -17.12 -25.09
CA MET A 1 -2.43 -16.90 -24.73
C MET A 1 -2.31 -15.54 -24.06
N THR A 2 -2.18 -15.52 -22.74
CA THR A 2 -2.11 -14.29 -21.93
C THR A 2 -0.72 -13.66 -22.01
N ARG A 3 -0.65 -12.32 -21.92
CA ARG A 3 0.59 -11.52 -21.98
C ARG A 3 1.67 -12.01 -21.01
N GLU A 4 1.28 -12.58 -19.87
CA GLU A 4 2.19 -13.14 -18.85
C GLU A 4 2.96 -14.38 -19.33
N SER A 5 2.31 -15.28 -20.11
CA SER A 5 2.98 -16.45 -20.69
C SER A 5 4.06 -16.06 -21.70
N ALA A 6 3.88 -14.94 -22.41
CA ALA A 6 4.86 -14.42 -23.36
C ALA A 6 6.08 -13.78 -22.67
N VAL A 7 5.90 -13.18 -21.49
CA VAL A 7 6.99 -12.58 -20.69
C VAL A 7 7.84 -13.66 -20.01
N ALA A 8 7.19 -14.68 -19.42
CA ALA A 8 7.87 -15.80 -18.80
C ALA A 8 8.70 -16.63 -19.82
N ALA A 9 8.15 -16.88 -21.01
CA ALA A 9 8.85 -17.58 -22.08
C ALA A 9 10.10 -16.81 -22.57
N ARG A 10 10.02 -15.47 -22.67
CA ARG A 10 11.17 -14.62 -23.04
C ARG A 10 12.25 -14.62 -21.96
N SER A 11 11.87 -14.58 -20.68
CA SER A 11 12.84 -14.60 -19.56
C SER A 11 13.61 -15.93 -19.47
N ILE A 12 13.00 -17.06 -19.83
CA ILE A 12 13.64 -18.39 -19.84
C ILE A 12 14.58 -18.52 -21.05
N GLU A 13 14.17 -18.00 -22.20
CA GLU A 13 14.94 -18.04 -23.45
C GLU A 13 16.23 -17.17 -23.38
N THR A 14 16.13 -15.97 -22.81
CA THR A 14 17.30 -15.09 -22.59
C THR A 14 18.31 -15.73 -21.62
N ARG A 15 17.83 -16.45 -20.59
CA ARG A 15 18.70 -17.16 -19.63
C ARG A 15 19.40 -18.38 -20.28
N ARG A 16 18.78 -19.06 -21.26
CA ARG A 16 19.37 -20.20 -21.97
C ARG A 16 20.46 -19.83 -22.98
N ARG A 17 20.39 -18.67 -23.64
CA ARG A 17 21.43 -18.26 -24.60
C ARG A 17 22.74 -17.85 -23.94
N HIS A 18 22.69 -17.28 -22.74
CA HIS A 18 23.88 -16.88 -21.98
C HIS A 18 24.72 -18.06 -21.48
N THR A 19 24.15 -19.27 -21.36
CA THR A 19 24.90 -20.43 -20.83
C THR A 19 25.75 -21.14 -21.89
N LEU A 20 25.29 -21.27 -23.13
CA LEU A 20 26.02 -22.03 -24.15
C LEU A 20 27.30 -21.32 -24.63
N THR A 21 27.28 -19.98 -24.77
CA THR A 21 28.47 -19.20 -25.16
C THR A 21 29.46 -19.07 -24.01
N GLY A 22 28.97 -18.94 -22.77
CA GLY A 22 29.81 -18.85 -21.57
C GLY A 22 30.56 -20.13 -21.22
N TRP A 23 30.01 -21.30 -21.58
CA TRP A 23 30.68 -22.59 -21.37
C TRP A 23 31.85 -22.84 -22.34
N ARG A 24 31.76 -22.41 -23.60
CA ARG A 24 32.81 -22.63 -24.61
C ARG A 24 34.07 -21.80 -24.37
N VAL A 25 33.90 -20.56 -23.89
CA VAL A 25 35.01 -19.63 -23.61
C VAL A 25 35.76 -19.98 -22.32
N LYS A 26 35.12 -20.69 -21.38
CA LYS A 26 35.72 -21.02 -20.08
C LYS A 26 36.74 -22.17 -20.12
N HIS A 27 36.79 -22.95 -21.21
CA HIS A 27 37.58 -24.18 -21.27
C HIS A 27 38.70 -24.18 -22.33
N ASN A 28 38.72 -23.25 -23.29
CA ASN A 28 39.85 -23.03 -24.20
C ASN A 28 40.21 -21.54 -24.20
N ASN A 29 41.46 -21.21 -23.89
CA ASN A 29 41.98 -19.84 -23.84
C ASN A 29 42.33 -19.31 -25.25
N ASP A 30 41.64 -19.79 -26.28
CA ASP A 30 41.89 -19.43 -27.68
C ASP A 30 41.27 -18.05 -27.99
N PRO A 31 41.95 -17.20 -28.77
CA PRO A 31 41.41 -15.90 -29.15
C PRO A 31 40.16 -16.05 -30.03
N LEU A 32 39.09 -15.34 -29.68
CA LEU A 32 37.85 -15.29 -30.46
C LEU A 32 38.11 -14.76 -31.88
N SER A 33 37.45 -15.36 -32.87
CA SER A 33 37.51 -14.87 -34.25
C SER A 33 36.77 -13.53 -34.39
N LYS A 34 37.14 -12.74 -35.40
CA LYS A 34 36.48 -11.45 -35.71
C LYS A 34 34.96 -11.58 -35.90
N LEU A 35 34.51 -12.69 -36.48
CA LEU A 35 33.09 -12.98 -36.70
C LEU A 35 32.36 -13.26 -35.38
N GLU A 36 32.96 -14.02 -34.47
CA GLU A 36 32.41 -14.29 -33.13
C GLU A 36 32.33 -13.00 -32.31
N ILE A 37 33.37 -12.17 -32.34
CA ILE A 37 33.37 -10.85 -31.69
C ILE A 37 32.23 -9.97 -32.24
N GLY A 38 32.05 -9.93 -33.57
CA GLY A 38 30.97 -9.16 -34.20
C GLY A 38 29.57 -9.66 -33.80
N SER A 39 29.38 -10.98 -33.77
CA SER A 39 28.13 -11.62 -33.35
C SER A 39 27.80 -11.32 -31.88
N ILE A 40 28.80 -11.37 -30.99
CA ILE A 40 28.65 -11.00 -29.58
C ILE A 40 28.24 -9.53 -29.45
N HIS A 41 28.89 -8.62 -30.19
CA HIS A 41 28.53 -7.19 -30.15
C HIS A 41 27.10 -6.94 -30.62
N ALA A 42 26.66 -7.58 -31.69
CA ALA A 42 25.28 -7.47 -32.18
C ALA A 42 24.27 -7.98 -31.13
N SER A 43 24.52 -9.16 -30.55
CA SER A 43 23.69 -9.74 -29.50
C SER A 43 23.60 -8.84 -28.26
N VAL A 44 24.72 -8.25 -27.82
CA VAL A 44 24.75 -7.30 -26.70
C VAL A 44 23.97 -6.02 -27.05
N LYS A 45 24.09 -5.51 -28.27
CA LYS A 45 23.35 -4.32 -28.72
C LYS A 45 21.84 -4.58 -28.71
N ASP A 46 21.40 -5.73 -29.19
CA ASP A 46 19.99 -6.11 -29.20
C ASP A 46 19.46 -6.30 -27.77
N ALA A 47 20.22 -6.98 -26.89
CA ALA A 47 19.86 -7.14 -25.49
C ALA A 47 19.74 -5.80 -24.75
N ARG A 48 20.60 -4.82 -25.07
CA ARG A 48 20.51 -3.45 -24.50
C ARG A 48 19.23 -2.74 -24.95
N ARG A 49 18.87 -2.85 -26.23
CA ARG A 49 17.63 -2.26 -26.76
C ARG A 49 16.40 -2.88 -26.10
N ASP A 50 16.40 -4.19 -25.89
CA ASP A 50 15.31 -4.90 -25.20
C ASP A 50 15.22 -4.45 -23.74
N LEU A 51 16.34 -4.30 -23.05
CA LEU A 51 16.38 -3.80 -21.67
C LEU A 51 15.78 -2.39 -21.56
N GLU A 52 16.17 -1.47 -22.44
CA GLU A 52 15.60 -0.12 -22.48
C GLU A 52 14.09 -0.13 -22.72
N GLN A 53 13.60 -1.05 -23.54
CA GLN A 53 12.16 -1.20 -23.76
C GLN A 53 11.45 -1.71 -22.50
N ILE A 54 12.02 -2.70 -21.83
CA ILE A 54 11.50 -3.22 -20.56
C ILE A 54 11.44 -2.12 -19.50
N ASP A 55 12.49 -1.30 -19.38
CA ASP A 55 12.54 -0.20 -18.42
C ASP A 55 11.44 0.85 -18.71
N ARG A 56 11.20 1.18 -19.98
CA ARG A 56 10.09 2.07 -20.38
C ARG A 56 8.72 1.49 -20.02
N ASP A 57 8.52 0.19 -20.27
CA ASP A 57 7.26 -0.48 -19.96
C ASP A 57 7.05 -0.59 -18.45
N LEU A 58 8.12 -0.82 -17.68
CA LEU A 58 8.08 -0.83 -16.22
C LEU A 58 7.72 0.54 -15.66
N ASP A 59 8.31 1.62 -16.17
CA ASP A 59 7.98 2.99 -15.76
C ASP A 59 6.50 3.32 -16.05
N ARG A 60 6.00 2.95 -17.24
CA ARG A 60 4.60 3.11 -17.61
C ARG A 60 3.67 2.35 -16.66
N ALA A 61 3.98 1.09 -16.37
CA ALA A 61 3.19 0.27 -15.45
C ALA A 61 3.17 0.87 -14.03
N LYS A 62 4.32 1.33 -13.52
CA LYS A 62 4.42 2.01 -12.21
C LYS A 62 3.54 3.25 -12.14
N LYS A 63 3.53 4.09 -13.19
CA LYS A 63 2.67 5.28 -13.28
C LYS A 63 1.19 4.92 -13.29
N ALA A 64 0.80 3.87 -14.02
CA ALA A 64 -0.59 3.39 -14.04
C ALA A 64 -1.03 2.89 -12.65
N VAL A 65 -0.19 2.09 -11.98
CA VAL A 65 -0.46 1.61 -10.61
C VAL A 65 -0.60 2.77 -9.63
N ALA A 66 0.26 3.78 -9.72
CA ALA A 66 0.19 4.96 -8.86
C ALA A 66 -1.13 5.73 -9.05
N THR A 67 -1.56 5.90 -10.31
CA THR A 67 -2.81 6.58 -10.66
C THR A 67 -4.03 5.82 -10.13
N LEU A 68 -4.14 4.53 -10.44
CA LEU A 68 -5.24 3.68 -9.95
C LEU A 68 -5.25 3.58 -8.43
N SER A 69 -4.09 3.55 -7.78
CA SER A 69 -4.01 3.56 -6.31
C SER A 69 -4.55 4.85 -5.72
N LYS A 70 -4.28 6.00 -6.36
CA LYS A 70 -4.82 7.31 -5.94
C LYS A 70 -6.34 7.34 -6.09
N GLU A 71 -6.87 6.86 -7.21
CA GLU A 71 -8.31 6.76 -7.47
C GLU A 71 -8.99 5.83 -6.46
N ARG A 72 -8.46 4.62 -6.25
CA ARG A 72 -8.96 3.68 -5.25
C ARG A 72 -9.03 4.31 -3.86
N ASN A 73 -7.97 5.02 -3.45
CA ASN A 73 -7.94 5.69 -2.16
C ASN A 73 -8.98 6.82 -2.07
N ALA A 74 -9.20 7.57 -3.14
CA ALA A 74 -10.23 8.60 -3.19
C ALA A 74 -11.64 8.01 -3.08
N THR A 75 -11.93 6.96 -3.83
CA THR A 75 -13.22 6.24 -3.79
C THR A 75 -13.47 5.62 -2.42
N ASN A 76 -12.46 4.98 -1.81
CA ASN A 76 -12.59 4.44 -0.45
C ASN A 76 -12.89 5.53 0.58
N ARG A 77 -12.23 6.69 0.48
CA ARG A 77 -12.54 7.84 1.36
C ARG A 77 -13.96 8.36 1.16
N PHE A 78 -14.45 8.40 -0.08
CA PHE A 78 -15.83 8.78 -0.37
C PHE A 78 -16.82 7.78 0.27
N ILE A 79 -16.66 6.48 0.00
CA ILE A 79 -17.52 5.43 0.58
C ILE A 79 -17.52 5.50 2.11
N ALA A 80 -16.34 5.64 2.74
CA ALA A 80 -16.24 5.74 4.19
C ALA A 80 -17.01 6.95 4.75
N LYS A 81 -16.98 8.10 4.05
CA LYS A 81 -17.75 9.29 4.45
C LYS A 81 -19.25 9.05 4.35
N GLU A 82 -19.72 8.48 3.24
CA GLU A 82 -21.15 8.19 3.05
C GLU A 82 -21.67 7.17 4.08
N LEU A 83 -20.92 6.09 4.30
CA LEU A 83 -21.27 5.10 5.33
C LEU A 83 -21.25 5.69 6.75
N ALA A 84 -20.35 6.65 7.03
CA ALA A 84 -20.32 7.35 8.31
C ALA A 84 -21.56 8.23 8.55
N LEU A 85 -22.28 8.65 7.50
CA LEU A 85 -23.57 9.33 7.63
C LEU A 85 -24.69 8.36 7.99
N LEU A 86 -24.62 7.13 7.47
CA LEU A 86 -25.56 6.04 7.77
C LEU A 86 -25.22 5.30 9.06
N SER A 87 -24.19 5.72 9.80
CA SER A 87 -23.77 5.05 11.01
C SER A 87 -24.89 5.08 12.06
N PRO A 88 -25.25 3.92 12.66
CA PRO A 88 -26.30 3.84 13.68
C PRO A 88 -26.08 4.79 14.85
N ILE A 89 -24.82 5.11 15.17
CA ILE A 89 -24.46 6.00 16.27
C ILE A 89 -24.98 7.43 16.10
N ARG A 90 -25.30 7.86 14.86
CA ARG A 90 -25.90 9.17 14.59
C ARG A 90 -27.39 9.23 14.95
N GLY A 91 -28.06 8.08 15.02
CA GLY A 91 -29.47 7.97 15.40
C GLY A 91 -29.68 7.72 16.89
N LEU A 92 -28.60 7.55 17.67
CA LEU A 92 -28.72 7.32 19.11
C LEU A 92 -29.14 8.60 19.85
N PRO A 93 -30.06 8.48 20.83
CA PRO A 93 -30.30 9.53 21.80
C PRO A 93 -29.01 9.92 22.53
N ARG A 94 -28.94 11.16 23.01
CA ARG A 94 -27.75 11.70 23.67
C ARG A 94 -27.43 10.96 24.97
N GLU A 95 -28.46 10.48 25.64
CA GLU A 95 -28.43 9.73 26.90
C GLU A 95 -27.73 8.38 26.68
N MET A 96 -28.12 7.65 25.64
CA MET A 96 -27.49 6.38 25.27
C MET A 96 -26.02 6.59 24.86
N LEU A 97 -25.73 7.67 24.15
CA LEU A 97 -24.36 8.00 23.76
C LEU A 97 -23.49 8.35 24.98
N ALA A 98 -24.03 9.09 25.95
CA ALA A 98 -23.37 9.38 27.22
C ALA A 98 -23.08 8.11 28.02
N GLU A 99 -24.05 7.20 28.11
CA GLU A 99 -23.88 5.91 28.77
C GLU A 99 -22.76 5.09 28.11
N ILE A 100 -22.76 4.99 26.77
CA ILE A 100 -21.68 4.33 26.01
C ILE A 100 -20.32 4.95 26.33
N PHE A 101 -20.20 6.28 26.40
CA PHE A 101 -18.93 6.94 26.72
C PHE A 101 -18.44 6.60 28.12
N VAL A 102 -19.34 6.59 29.11
CA VAL A 102 -18.99 6.24 30.50
C VAL A 102 -18.56 4.79 30.61
N HIS A 103 -19.27 3.87 29.96
CA HIS A 103 -18.86 2.46 29.91
C HIS A 103 -17.52 2.30 29.20
N HIS A 104 -17.32 2.94 28.06
CA HIS A 104 -16.06 2.91 27.32
C HIS A 104 -14.89 3.41 28.18
N ALA A 105 -15.03 4.55 28.86
CA ALA A 105 -13.99 5.08 29.72
C ALA A 105 -13.65 4.15 30.89
N ARG A 106 -14.66 3.50 31.48
CA ARG A 106 -14.48 2.51 32.56
C ARG A 106 -13.78 1.22 32.12
N MET A 107 -13.80 0.87 30.84
CA MET A 107 -13.08 -0.30 30.32
C MET A 107 -11.56 -0.14 30.37
N PHE A 108 -11.05 1.09 30.39
CA PHE A 108 -9.61 1.35 30.51
C PHE A 108 -9.22 1.40 31.98
N ALA A 109 -8.31 0.50 32.38
CA ALA A 109 -7.79 0.45 33.72
C ALA A 109 -6.93 1.69 34.04
N GLY A 110 -6.98 2.14 35.29
CA GLY A 110 -6.18 3.26 35.78
C GLY A 110 -6.77 4.64 35.46
N HIS A 111 -6.25 5.64 36.18
CA HIS A 111 -6.65 7.04 36.05
C HIS A 111 -6.35 7.58 34.64
N ASP A 112 -5.13 7.36 34.15
CA ASP A 112 -4.69 7.85 32.84
C ASP A 112 -5.47 7.21 31.68
N GLY A 113 -5.76 5.91 31.77
CA GLY A 113 -6.55 5.20 30.78
C GLY A 113 -7.97 5.77 30.66
N TYR A 114 -8.60 6.04 31.82
CA TYR A 114 -9.92 6.65 31.88
C TYR A 114 -9.96 8.06 31.27
N ILE A 115 -8.99 8.90 31.62
CA ILE A 115 -8.87 10.27 31.08
C ILE A 115 -8.65 10.22 29.57
N GLN A 116 -7.72 9.38 29.09
CA GLN A 116 -7.46 9.25 27.66
C GLN A 116 -8.70 8.79 26.89
N ALA A 117 -9.47 7.84 27.42
CA ALA A 117 -10.70 7.37 26.79
C ALA A 117 -11.76 8.48 26.72
N SER A 118 -11.93 9.24 27.80
CA SER A 118 -12.84 10.40 27.87
C SER A 118 -12.45 11.50 26.89
N LEU A 119 -11.14 11.77 26.76
CA LEU A 119 -10.61 12.70 25.76
C LEU A 119 -10.86 12.19 24.34
N LYS A 120 -10.61 10.91 24.06
CA LYS A 120 -10.81 10.31 22.72
C LYS A 120 -12.26 10.47 22.24
N VAL A 121 -13.25 10.18 23.08
CA VAL A 121 -14.67 10.32 22.68
C VAL A 121 -15.05 11.78 22.45
N SER A 122 -14.46 12.74 23.18
CA SER A 122 -14.70 14.18 22.98
C SER A 122 -14.11 14.75 21.68
N GLN A 123 -13.19 14.01 21.03
CA GLN A 123 -12.48 14.44 19.83
C GLN A 123 -13.09 13.90 18.52
N VAL A 124 -14.08 13.02 18.59
CA VAL A 124 -14.65 12.34 17.40
C VAL A 124 -15.45 13.30 16.50
N SER A 125 -16.35 14.10 17.08
CA SER A 125 -17.18 15.05 16.34
C SER A 125 -17.71 16.14 17.27
N GLN A 126 -18.25 17.23 16.70
CA GLN A 126 -18.89 18.28 17.52
C GLN A 126 -20.08 17.74 18.34
N GLY A 127 -20.86 16.82 17.79
CA GLY A 127 -21.98 16.20 18.50
C GLY A 127 -21.51 15.37 19.70
N TRP A 128 -20.47 14.56 19.50
CA TRP A 128 -19.88 13.74 20.58
C TRP A 128 -19.23 14.62 21.65
N ARG A 129 -18.54 15.69 21.24
CA ARG A 129 -17.95 16.66 22.17
C ARG A 129 -19.01 17.29 23.06
N ASN A 130 -20.12 17.73 22.48
CA ASN A 130 -21.22 18.31 23.24
C ASN A 130 -21.78 17.33 24.27
N VAL A 131 -21.99 16.06 23.87
CA VAL A 131 -22.47 15.01 24.78
C VAL A 131 -21.44 14.69 25.86
N ALA A 132 -20.16 14.59 25.51
CA ALA A 132 -19.09 14.33 26.47
C ALA A 132 -18.99 15.46 27.50
N HIS A 133 -19.02 16.72 27.07
CA HIS A 133 -19.00 17.89 27.98
C HIS A 133 -20.24 17.95 28.88
N SER A 134 -21.43 17.60 28.38
CA SER A 134 -22.64 17.55 29.21
C SER A 134 -22.68 16.37 30.18
N THR A 135 -21.75 15.42 30.06
CA THR A 135 -21.68 14.20 30.88
C THR A 135 -20.62 14.38 31.97
N ALA A 136 -20.96 15.07 33.05
CA ALA A 136 -20.02 15.46 34.11
C ALA A 136 -19.20 14.29 34.70
N ILE A 137 -19.80 13.09 34.79
CA ILE A 137 -19.12 11.90 35.32
C ILE A 137 -17.88 11.48 34.52
N LEU A 138 -17.80 11.79 33.21
CA LEU A 138 -16.61 11.55 32.38
C LEU A 138 -15.39 12.36 32.83
N TRP A 139 -15.63 13.50 33.49
CA TRP A 139 -14.58 14.43 33.89
C TRP A 139 -14.31 14.40 35.39
N ALA A 140 -15.08 13.61 36.15
CA ALA A 140 -14.94 13.50 37.61
C ALA A 140 -13.57 12.96 38.07
N ARG A 141 -12.79 12.38 37.15
CA ARG A 141 -11.44 11.89 37.41
C ARG A 141 -10.35 12.81 36.87
N PHE A 142 -10.66 13.99 36.34
CA PHE A 142 -9.61 14.93 35.95
C PHE A 142 -8.93 15.50 37.21
N PRO A 143 -7.59 15.53 37.28
CA PRO A 143 -6.89 16.25 38.35
C PRO A 143 -7.16 17.76 38.18
N LEU A 144 -7.49 18.42 39.29
CA LEU A 144 -7.63 19.89 39.38
C LEU A 144 -6.26 20.57 39.27
#